data_AF-A0A4P5W3N8-F1
#
_entry.id   AF-A0A4P5W3N8-F1
#
_cell.length_a   1.000
_cell.length_b   1.000
_cell.length_c   1.000
_cell.angle_alpha   90.00
_cell.angle_beta   90.00
_cell.angle_gamma   90.00
#
_symmetry.space_group_name_H-M   'P 1'
#
loop_
_entity.id
_entity.type
_entity.pdbx_description
1 polymer ?
#
loop_
_entity_poly.entity_id
_entity_poly.type
_entity_poly.pdbx_seq_one_letter_code
_entity_poly.pdbx_strand_id
1 'polypeptide(L)'
;MSTTYDLIVAADILVTTSWKMTEEEFASRLAAFVDESTDKLAALRAVHKAADARAKGLKAEAAAYADAAKAQANIAERVKGRAAELFAAAEKAGEVLPGGRTQPNGGALPMDFAADFSVMNLPIEFWKIEPDGDAIRAALGTGATLPGVTIGKRGSHFRFVEAK
;
A
#
# COMPACT_ATOMS: atom_id res chain seq x y z
N MET A 1 35.30 16.74 36.25
CA MET A 1 34.66 17.39 35.08
C MET A 1 34.30 16.27 34.10
N SER A 2 33.01 16.02 33.88
CA SER A 2 32.55 15.18 32.77
C SER A 2 32.87 15.93 31.47
N THR A 3 33.51 15.27 30.50
CA THR A 3 33.87 15.93 29.24
C THR A 3 32.62 16.09 28.37
N THR A 4 32.65 17.00 27.39
CA THR A 4 31.57 17.15 26.40
C THR A 4 31.27 15.82 25.68
N TYR A 5 32.29 14.99 25.48
CA TYR A 5 32.15 13.67 24.88
C TYR A 5 31.35 12.71 25.77
N ASP A 6 31.66 12.65 27.06
CA ASP A 6 30.95 11.79 28.02
C ASP A 6 29.46 12.15 28.10
N LEU A 7 29.16 13.46 28.06
CA LEU A 7 27.80 13.97 28.07
C LEU A 7 27.03 13.59 26.80
N ILE A 8 27.68 13.57 25.63
CA ILE A 8 27.09 13.10 24.37
C ILE A 8 26.80 11.59 24.43
N VAL A 9 27.76 10.79 24.89
CA VAL A 9 27.62 9.33 24.98
C VAL A 9 26.51 8.95 25.97
N ALA A 10 26.48 9.57 27.14
CA ALA A 10 25.44 9.31 28.14
C ALA A 10 24.04 9.70 27.64
N ALA A 11 23.93 10.81 26.92
CA ALA A 11 22.68 11.23 26.27
C ALA A 11 22.22 10.21 25.20
N ASP A 12 23.13 9.65 24.41
CA ASP A 12 22.81 8.63 23.40
C ASP A 12 22.33 7.32 24.04
N ILE A 13 22.94 6.90 25.15
CA ILE A 13 22.50 5.70 25.90
C ILE A 13 21.09 5.89 26.47
N LEU A 14 20.82 7.06 27.06
CA LEU A 14 19.49 7.41 27.59
C LEU A 14 18.43 7.34 26.48
N VAL A 15 18.72 7.91 25.31
CA VAL A 15 17.81 7.90 24.14
C VAL A 15 17.68 6.50 23.53
N THR A 16 18.74 5.71 23.47
CA THR A 16 18.72 4.38 22.84
C THR A 16 17.83 3.39 23.60
N THR A 17 17.68 3.58 24.91
CA THR A 17 16.87 2.72 25.77
C THR A 17 15.43 3.23 25.96
N SER A 18 15.11 4.45 25.49
CA SER A 18 13.84 5.13 25.75
C SER A 18 12.61 4.43 25.15
N TRP A 19 12.77 3.70 24.05
CA TRP A 19 11.65 3.02 23.38
C TRP A 19 11.01 1.89 24.20
N LYS A 20 11.68 1.46 25.27
CA LYS A 20 11.16 0.45 26.22
C LYS A 20 10.58 1.07 27.49
N MET A 21 10.64 2.39 27.64
CA MET A 21 10.26 3.10 28.85
C MET A 21 8.87 3.70 28.70
N THR A 22 8.16 3.87 29.82
CA THR A 22 7.01 4.78 29.86
C THR A 22 7.46 6.24 29.82
N GLU A 23 6.52 7.14 29.52
CA GLU A 23 6.79 8.58 29.52
C GLU A 23 7.29 9.08 30.90
N GLU A 24 6.70 8.55 31.97
CA GLU A 24 7.05 8.88 33.36
C GLU A 24 8.45 8.38 33.73
N GLU A 25 8.81 7.16 33.32
CA GLU A 25 10.15 6.59 33.52
C GLU A 25 11.21 7.39 32.78
N PHE A 26 10.91 7.78 31.53
CA PHE A 26 11.81 8.61 30.74
C PHE A 26 11.98 10.01 31.37
N ALA A 27 10.90 10.65 31.79
CA ALA A 27 10.93 11.95 32.45
C ALA A 27 11.77 11.92 33.74
N SER A 28 11.62 10.87 34.55
CA SER A 28 12.40 10.67 35.77
C SER A 28 13.89 10.52 35.48
N ARG A 29 14.28 9.70 34.49
CA ARG A 29 15.68 9.53 34.09
C ARG A 29 16.28 10.78 33.47
N LEU A 30 15.49 11.52 32.69
CA LEU A 30 15.91 12.79 32.12
C LEU A 30 16.18 13.81 33.23
N ALA A 31 15.32 13.89 34.24
CA ALA A 31 15.52 14.78 35.39
C ALA A 31 16.82 14.43 36.14
N ALA A 32 17.05 13.15 36.44
CA ALA A 32 18.28 12.69 37.08
C ALA A 32 19.52 13.03 36.26
N PHE A 33 19.50 12.76 34.95
CA PHE A 33 20.60 13.08 34.04
C PHE A 33 20.92 14.58 33.99
N VAL A 34 19.89 15.43 33.99
CA VAL A 34 20.05 16.89 33.97
C VAL A 34 20.59 17.40 35.30
N ASP A 35 20.18 16.83 36.42
CA ASP A 35 20.65 17.23 37.76
C ASP A 35 22.09 16.80 38.05
N GLU A 36 22.56 15.71 37.45
CA GLU A 36 23.97 15.28 37.50
C GLU A 36 24.90 16.20 36.68
N SER A 37 24.36 16.96 35.73
CA SER A 37 25.14 17.87 34.88
C SER A 37 25.38 19.22 35.54
N THR A 38 26.63 19.70 35.46
CA THR A 38 26.99 21.07 35.85
C THR A 38 26.42 22.12 34.90
N ASP A 39 26.17 21.76 33.63
CA ASP A 39 25.51 22.59 32.63
C ASP A 39 24.21 21.90 32.16
N LYS A 40 23.08 22.32 32.73
CA LYS A 40 21.76 21.75 32.45
C LYS A 40 21.33 21.98 31.00
N LEU A 41 21.71 23.11 30.42
CA LEU A 41 21.33 23.44 29.05
C LEU A 41 22.13 22.61 28.04
N ALA A 42 23.42 22.37 28.31
CA ALA A 42 24.24 21.46 27.50
C ALA A 42 23.70 20.02 27.57
N ALA A 43 23.31 19.54 28.75
CA ALA A 43 22.69 18.22 28.95
C ALA A 43 21.42 18.05 28.10
N LEU A 44 20.47 19.00 28.21
CA LEU A 44 19.23 18.97 27.43
C LEU A 44 19.50 19.03 25.93
N ARG A 45 20.44 19.87 25.49
CA ARG A 45 20.83 19.96 24.07
C ARG A 45 21.41 18.66 23.54
N ALA A 46 22.20 17.94 24.35
CA ALA A 46 22.76 16.66 23.95
C ALA A 46 21.68 15.58 23.80
N VAL A 47 20.76 15.48 24.77
CA VAL A 47 19.61 14.55 24.69
C VAL A 47 18.75 14.84 23.47
N HIS A 48 18.43 16.12 23.23
CA HIS A 48 17.67 16.52 22.05
C HIS A 48 18.38 16.13 20.74
N LYS A 49 19.69 16.42 20.62
CA LYS A 49 20.47 16.06 19.42
C LYS A 49 20.53 14.55 19.21
N ALA A 50 20.73 13.78 20.27
CA ALA A 50 20.73 12.32 20.20
C ALA A 50 19.36 11.77 19.76
N ALA A 51 18.27 12.28 20.32
CA ALA A 51 16.91 11.92 19.94
C ALA A 51 16.60 12.24 18.47
N ASP A 52 16.94 13.45 18.02
CA ASP A 52 16.73 13.87 16.62
C ASP A 52 17.56 13.04 15.63
N ALA A 53 18.84 12.78 15.95
CA ALA A 53 19.70 11.94 15.13
C ALA A 53 19.15 10.52 15.01
N ARG A 54 18.68 9.94 16.12
CA ARG A 54 18.13 8.59 16.14
C ARG A 54 16.79 8.49 15.40
N ALA A 55 15.92 9.48 15.56
CA ALA A 55 14.66 9.56 14.81
C ALA A 55 14.91 9.63 13.29
N LYS A 56 15.91 10.42 12.85
CA LYS A 56 16.33 10.49 11.45
C LYS A 56 16.87 9.15 10.93
N GLY A 57 17.70 8.47 11.71
CA GLY A 57 18.22 7.14 11.37
C GLY A 57 17.11 6.11 11.18
N LEU A 58 16.20 6.00 12.16
CA LEU A 58 15.07 5.08 12.10
C LEU A 58 14.13 5.38 10.92
N LYS A 59 13.92 6.66 10.59
CA LYS A 59 13.13 7.05 9.42
C LYS A 59 13.79 6.62 8.10
N ALA A 60 15.12 6.74 8.01
CA ALA A 60 15.87 6.31 6.83
C ALA A 60 15.82 4.78 6.67
N GLU A 61 15.97 4.03 7.76
CA GLU A 61 15.84 2.56 7.75
C GLU A 61 14.44 2.13 7.33
N ALA A 62 13.40 2.74 7.89
CA ALA A 62 12.01 2.45 7.52
C ALA A 62 11.75 2.72 6.03
N ALA A 63 12.30 3.81 5.48
CA ALA A 63 12.20 4.10 4.06
C ALA A 63 12.90 3.03 3.20
N ALA A 64 14.11 2.59 3.58
CA ALA A 64 14.83 1.55 2.88
C ALA A 64 14.08 0.20 2.87
N TYR A 65 13.47 -0.18 4.00
CA TYR A 65 12.63 -1.37 4.07
C TYR A 65 11.36 -1.24 3.23
N ALA A 66 10.73 -0.06 3.20
CA ALA A 66 9.57 0.18 2.36
C ALA A 66 9.90 0.08 0.86
N ASP A 67 11.04 0.63 0.44
CA ASP A 67 11.52 0.54 -0.95
C ASP A 67 11.83 -0.91 -1.34
N ALA A 68 12.48 -1.66 -0.45
CA ALA A 68 12.75 -3.08 -0.66
C ALA A 68 11.43 -3.88 -0.78
N ALA A 69 10.46 -3.64 0.10
CA ALA A 69 9.14 -4.28 0.03
C ALA A 69 8.43 -3.97 -1.30
N LYS A 70 8.48 -2.72 -1.75
CA LYS A 70 7.91 -2.30 -3.04
C LYS A 70 8.62 -2.99 -4.22
N ALA A 71 9.94 -3.12 -4.18
CA ALA A 71 10.69 -3.85 -5.21
C ALA A 71 10.25 -5.33 -5.29
N GLN A 72 10.06 -5.99 -4.14
CA GLN A 72 9.59 -7.38 -4.10
C GLN A 72 8.15 -7.51 -4.60
N ALA A 73 7.26 -6.59 -4.25
CA ALA A 73 5.89 -6.55 -4.77
C ALA A 73 5.88 -6.40 -6.31
N ASN A 74 6.71 -5.51 -6.85
CA ASN A 74 6.83 -5.33 -8.30
C ASN A 74 7.36 -6.59 -9.01
N ILE A 75 8.33 -7.29 -8.40
CA ILE A 75 8.83 -8.56 -8.93
C ILE A 75 7.71 -9.61 -8.93
N ALA A 76 6.97 -9.72 -7.83
CA ALA A 76 5.84 -10.64 -7.73
C ALA A 76 4.78 -10.36 -8.81
N GLU A 77 4.46 -9.09 -9.06
CA GLU A 77 3.54 -8.70 -10.15
C GLU A 77 4.09 -9.06 -11.54
N ARG A 78 5.38 -8.82 -11.81
CA ARG A 78 6.01 -9.20 -13.08
C ARG A 78 5.96 -10.70 -13.30
N VAL A 79 6.29 -11.49 -12.29
CA VAL A 79 6.23 -12.97 -12.34
C VAL A 79 4.79 -13.43 -12.59
N LYS A 80 3.82 -12.83 -11.89
CA LYS A 80 2.39 -13.11 -12.08
C LYS A 80 1.91 -12.75 -13.50
N GLY A 81 2.39 -11.64 -14.06
CA GLY A 81 2.13 -11.24 -15.44
C GLY A 81 2.67 -12.27 -16.45
N ARG A 82 3.92 -12.71 -16.28
CA ARG A 82 4.50 -13.78 -17.12
C ARG A 82 3.74 -15.10 -17.00
N ALA A 83 3.32 -15.47 -15.80
CA ALA A 83 2.49 -16.66 -15.60
C ALA A 83 1.13 -16.53 -16.29
N ALA A 84 0.51 -15.34 -16.27
CA ALA A 84 -0.73 -15.08 -16.99
C ALA A 84 -0.55 -15.21 -18.52
N GLU A 85 0.53 -14.67 -19.08
CA GLU A 85 0.88 -14.81 -20.51
C GLU A 85 1.04 -16.28 -20.90
N LEU A 86 1.76 -17.06 -20.08
CA LEU A 86 1.98 -18.49 -20.29
C LEU A 86 0.66 -19.28 -20.28
N PHE A 87 -0.22 -19.01 -19.32
CA PHE A 87 -1.54 -19.65 -19.27
C PHE A 87 -2.42 -19.28 -20.47
N ALA A 88 -2.42 -18.02 -20.90
CA ALA A 88 -3.17 -17.60 -22.08
C ALA A 88 -2.64 -18.25 -23.38
N ALA A 89 -1.33 -18.51 -23.47
CA ALA A 89 -0.74 -19.23 -24.58
C ALA A 89 -1.10 -20.73 -24.57
N ALA A 90 -1.04 -21.38 -23.40
CA ALA A 90 -1.45 -22.77 -23.24
C ALA A 90 -2.94 -22.99 -23.57
N GLU A 91 -3.81 -22.09 -23.11
CA GLU A 91 -5.25 -22.15 -23.43
C GLU A 91 -5.51 -22.05 -24.94
N LYS A 92 -4.77 -21.19 -25.66
CA LYS A 92 -4.84 -21.11 -27.12
C LYS A 92 -4.33 -22.35 -27.83
N ALA A 93 -3.37 -23.05 -27.24
CA ALA A 93 -2.84 -24.32 -27.75
C ALA A 93 -3.69 -25.54 -27.35
N GLY A 94 -4.71 -25.37 -26.50
CA GLY A 94 -5.52 -26.46 -25.96
C GLY A 94 -4.83 -27.27 -24.86
N GLU A 95 -3.72 -26.76 -24.31
CA GLU A 95 -2.98 -27.40 -23.22
C GLU A 95 -3.45 -26.91 -21.85
N VAL A 96 -3.41 -27.81 -20.86
CA VAL A 96 -3.78 -27.49 -19.46
C VAL A 96 -2.52 -27.45 -18.61
N LEU A 97 -2.20 -26.28 -18.09
CA LEU A 97 -1.07 -26.11 -17.16
C LEU A 97 -1.53 -26.25 -15.70
N PRO A 98 -0.91 -27.15 -14.91
CA PRO A 98 -1.18 -27.26 -13.48
C PRO A 98 -0.58 -26.10 -12.68
N GLY A 99 -1.12 -25.82 -11.48
CA GLY A 99 -0.53 -24.86 -10.52
C GLY A 99 -1.02 -23.41 -10.61
N GLY A 100 -2.00 -23.12 -11.46
CA GLY A 100 -2.56 -21.79 -11.61
C GLY A 100 -3.96 -21.80 -12.19
N ARG A 101 -4.72 -20.73 -11.95
CA ARG A 101 -6.01 -20.51 -12.61
C ARG A 101 -6.21 -19.04 -12.93
N THR A 102 -6.81 -18.77 -14.07
CA THR A 102 -7.29 -17.45 -14.46
C THR A 102 -8.65 -17.25 -13.81
N GLN A 103 -8.76 -16.30 -12.87
CA GLN A 103 -10.05 -15.96 -12.27
C GLN A 103 -10.59 -14.66 -12.87
N PRO A 104 -11.90 -14.58 -13.17
CA PRO A 104 -12.53 -13.32 -13.50
C PRO A 104 -12.45 -12.37 -12.30
N ASN A 105 -12.17 -11.08 -12.55
CA ASN A 105 -12.12 -10.07 -11.50
C ASN A 105 -13.48 -9.96 -10.79
N GLY A 106 -13.49 -9.82 -9.46
CA GLY A 106 -14.72 -9.73 -8.66
C GLY A 106 -15.49 -8.40 -8.81
N GLY A 107 -15.03 -7.49 -9.66
CA GLY A 107 -15.67 -6.20 -9.90
C GLY A 107 -16.83 -6.28 -10.89
N ALA A 108 -17.61 -5.20 -10.94
CA ALA A 108 -18.65 -5.01 -11.94
C ALA A 108 -18.04 -5.07 -13.36
N LEU A 109 -18.81 -5.62 -14.31
CA LEU A 109 -18.37 -5.69 -15.70
C LEU A 109 -18.15 -4.27 -16.26
N PRO A 110 -17.06 -4.04 -17.02
CA PRO A 110 -16.88 -2.78 -17.73
C PRO A 110 -18.01 -2.61 -18.75
N MET A 111 -18.52 -1.38 -18.87
CA MET A 111 -19.50 -1.01 -19.89
C MET A 111 -18.79 -0.24 -20.99
N ASP A 112 -18.98 -0.68 -22.23
CA ASP A 112 -18.46 0.00 -23.41
C ASP A 112 -19.58 0.81 -24.05
N PHE A 113 -19.34 2.11 -24.21
CA PHE A 113 -20.25 3.05 -24.86
C PHE A 113 -19.84 3.24 -26.32
N ALA A 114 -20.81 3.25 -27.23
CA ALA A 114 -20.56 3.57 -28.64
C ALA A 114 -20.10 5.04 -28.80
N ALA A 115 -19.37 5.35 -29.88
CA ALA A 115 -18.83 6.69 -30.12
C ALA A 115 -19.92 7.78 -30.29
N ASP A 116 -21.13 7.39 -30.65
CA ASP A 116 -22.33 8.21 -30.81
C ASP A 116 -23.30 8.11 -29.63
N PHE A 117 -22.86 7.55 -28.51
CA PHE A 117 -23.69 7.37 -27.33
C PHE A 117 -24.18 8.72 -26.78
N SER A 118 -25.49 8.82 -26.57
CA SER A 118 -26.16 9.95 -25.93
C SER A 118 -27.07 9.44 -24.82
N VAL A 119 -27.01 10.09 -23.66
CA VAL A 119 -27.88 9.78 -22.51
C VAL A 119 -29.36 9.94 -22.88
N MET A 120 -29.68 10.85 -23.81
CA MET A 120 -31.06 11.06 -24.30
C MET A 120 -31.62 9.86 -25.07
N ASN A 121 -30.78 8.93 -25.53
CA ASN A 121 -31.20 7.72 -26.22
C ASN A 121 -31.55 6.58 -25.24
N LEU A 122 -31.27 6.75 -23.94
CA LEU A 122 -31.67 5.80 -22.91
C LEU A 122 -33.12 6.07 -22.45
N PRO A 123 -33.84 5.06 -21.94
CA PRO A 123 -35.09 5.27 -21.23
C PRO A 123 -34.91 6.24 -20.05
N ILE A 124 -35.93 7.08 -19.80
CA ILE A 124 -35.90 8.19 -18.81
C ILE A 124 -35.53 7.72 -17.40
N GLU A 125 -35.87 6.48 -17.06
CA GLU A 125 -35.56 5.83 -15.78
C GLU A 125 -34.04 5.67 -15.50
N PHE A 126 -33.18 5.87 -16.51
CA PHE A 126 -31.72 5.80 -16.39
C PHE A 126 -31.02 7.17 -16.47
N TRP A 127 -31.78 8.27 -16.50
CA TRP A 127 -31.23 9.62 -16.67
C TRP A 127 -30.77 10.22 -15.32
N LYS A 128 -29.46 10.44 -15.19
CA LYS A 128 -28.81 11.36 -14.23
C LYS A 128 -27.79 12.20 -15.00
N ILE A 129 -27.32 13.30 -14.42
CA ILE A 129 -26.30 14.19 -15.03
C ILE A 129 -25.04 13.39 -15.45
N GLU A 130 -24.80 12.24 -14.80
CA GLU A 130 -24.04 11.10 -15.33
C GLU A 130 -24.94 9.84 -15.37
N PRO A 131 -24.84 8.97 -16.39
CA PRO A 131 -25.69 7.78 -16.52
C PRO A 131 -25.55 6.84 -15.31
N ASP A 132 -26.68 6.33 -14.81
CA ASP A 132 -26.71 5.43 -13.63
C ASP A 132 -26.20 4.03 -14.01
N GLY A 133 -24.89 3.83 -13.85
CA GLY A 133 -24.21 2.61 -14.29
C GLY A 133 -24.65 1.35 -13.55
N ASP A 134 -25.17 1.44 -12.33
CA ASP A 134 -25.63 0.26 -11.60
C ASP A 134 -26.96 -0.25 -12.16
N ALA A 135 -27.87 0.67 -12.49
CA ALA A 135 -29.14 0.36 -13.13
C ALA A 135 -28.95 -0.17 -14.56
N ILE A 136 -28.04 0.43 -15.33
CA ILE A 136 -27.69 -0.02 -16.69
C ILE A 136 -27.08 -1.44 -16.66
N ARG A 137 -26.18 -1.74 -15.71
CA ARG A 137 -25.62 -3.10 -15.56
C ARG A 137 -26.68 -4.13 -15.15
N ALA A 138 -27.62 -3.74 -14.29
CA ALA A 138 -28.72 -4.63 -13.91
C ALA A 138 -29.62 -4.97 -15.11
N ALA A 139 -29.97 -3.97 -15.93
CA ALA A 139 -30.79 -4.16 -17.13
C ALA A 139 -30.08 -5.00 -18.22
N LEU A 140 -28.80 -4.73 -18.50
CA LEU A 140 -28.03 -5.54 -19.44
C LEU A 140 -27.79 -6.96 -18.92
N GLY A 141 -27.62 -7.12 -17.60
CA GLY A 141 -27.44 -8.43 -16.95
C GLY A 141 -28.68 -9.33 -17.00
N THR A 142 -29.88 -8.76 -17.14
CA THR A 142 -31.14 -9.51 -17.35
C THR A 142 -31.46 -9.75 -18.82
N GLY A 143 -30.58 -9.34 -19.74
CA GLY A 143 -30.73 -9.55 -21.19
C GLY A 143 -31.49 -8.44 -21.93
N ALA A 144 -31.75 -7.29 -21.30
CA ALA A 144 -32.29 -6.13 -22.01
C ALA A 144 -31.25 -5.57 -22.98
N THR A 145 -31.71 -5.07 -24.13
CA THR A 145 -30.85 -4.41 -25.14
C THR A 145 -30.97 -2.90 -24.98
N LEU A 146 -29.87 -2.24 -24.62
CA LEU A 146 -29.82 -0.78 -24.47
C LEU A 146 -29.08 -0.16 -25.67
N PRO A 147 -29.64 0.87 -26.33
CA PRO A 147 -28.98 1.56 -27.43
C PRO A 147 -27.64 2.18 -27.00
N GLY A 148 -26.56 1.85 -27.71
CA GLY A 148 -25.25 2.47 -27.52
C GLY A 148 -24.47 2.03 -26.28
N VAL A 149 -24.93 1.02 -25.53
CA VAL A 149 -24.21 0.46 -24.38
C VAL A 149 -24.10 -1.05 -24.50
N THR A 150 -22.89 -1.58 -24.34
CA THR A 150 -22.65 -3.03 -24.32
C THR A 150 -21.85 -3.43 -23.09
N ILE A 151 -22.02 -4.68 -22.65
CA ILE A 151 -21.18 -5.28 -21.60
C ILE A 151 -19.86 -5.70 -22.24
N GLY A 152 -18.76 -5.12 -21.76
CA GLY A 152 -17.41 -5.50 -22.15
C GLY A 152 -16.95 -6.80 -21.47
N LYS A 153 -15.86 -7.38 -21.98
CA LYS A 153 -15.26 -8.57 -21.36
C LYS A 153 -14.68 -8.23 -19.98
N ARG A 154 -14.98 -9.06 -18.98
CA ARG A 154 -14.40 -8.93 -17.65
C ARG A 154 -12.89 -9.12 -17.71
N GLY A 155 -12.14 -8.20 -17.10
CA GLY A 155 -10.71 -8.39 -16.87
C GLY A 155 -10.48 -9.64 -16.02
N SER A 156 -9.43 -10.37 -16.33
CA SER A 156 -9.05 -11.58 -15.59
C SER A 156 -7.72 -11.38 -14.87
N HIS A 157 -7.59 -11.92 -13.66
CA HIS A 157 -6.33 -11.97 -12.94
C HIS A 157 -5.90 -13.41 -12.69
N PHE A 158 -4.62 -13.66 -12.95
CA PHE A 158 -3.99 -14.94 -12.67
C PHE A 158 -3.82 -15.12 -11.15
N ARG A 159 -4.05 -16.33 -10.64
CA ARG A 159 -3.67 -16.70 -9.27
C ARG A 159 -2.92 -18.02 -9.29
N PHE A 160 -1.81 -18.07 -8.57
CA PHE A 160 -1.18 -19.33 -8.20
C PHE A 160 -2.12 -20.09 -7.26
N VAL A 161 -2.20 -21.40 -7.45
CA VAL A 161 -2.97 -22.29 -6.59
C VAL A 161 -2.01 -23.35 -6.10
N GLU A 162 -1.90 -23.51 -4.78
CA GLU A 162 -1.11 -24.61 -4.22
C GLU A 162 -1.71 -25.94 -4.67
N ALA A 163 -0.86 -26.84 -5.13
CA ALA A 163 -1.26 -28.22 -5.41
C ALA A 163 -1.66 -28.86 -4.07
N LYS A 164 -2.92 -29.32 -3.98
CA LYS A 164 -3.37 -30.20 -2.89
C LYS A 164 -2.77 -31.59 -3.04
#